data_AF-A0A7W4IME9-F1
#
_entry.id   AF-A0A7W4IME9-F1
#
_cell.length_a   1.000
_cell.length_b   1.000
_cell.length_c   1.000
_cell.angle_alpha   90.00
_cell.angle_beta   90.00
_cell.angle_gamma   90.00
#
_symmetry.space_group_name_H-M   'P 1'
#
loop_
_entity.id
_entity.type
_entity.pdbx_description
1 polymer ?
#
loop_
_entity_poly.entity_id
_entity_poly.type
_entity_poly.pdbx_seq_one_letter_code
_entity_poly.pdbx_strand_id
1 'polypeptide(L)'
;MDIEFDPAKRAITLSERRLDFADAAIVFSGLTATVPDDRKDYGEERFITAGDLDGRLVVLVWTPRGAARRIISMRHAHDREEALWRARMG
;
A
#
# COMPACT_ATOMS: atom_id res chain seq x y z
N MET A 1 -12.06 7.82 -2.46
CA MET A 1 -12.03 6.37 -2.22
C MET A 1 -11.94 6.17 -0.73
N ASP A 2 -12.75 5.27 -0.17
CA ASP A 2 -12.76 5.03 1.27
C ASP A 2 -11.57 4.16 1.68
N ILE A 3 -10.84 4.62 2.69
CA ILE A 3 -9.68 3.93 3.24
C ILE A 3 -9.99 3.53 4.67
N GLU A 4 -9.91 2.23 4.94
CA GLU A 4 -10.05 1.66 6.28
C GLU A 4 -8.72 1.16 6.80
N PHE A 5 -8.54 1.17 8.11
CA PHE A 5 -7.36 0.59 8.75
C PHE A 5 -7.61 0.33 10.22
N ASP A 6 -6.76 -0.54 10.79
CA ASP A 6 -6.63 -0.66 12.23
C ASP A 6 -5.87 0.57 12.79
N PRO A 7 -6.45 1.33 13.75
CA PRO A 7 -5.82 2.52 14.30
C PRO A 7 -4.48 2.26 15.01
N ALA A 8 -4.32 1.12 15.67
CA ALA A 8 -3.07 0.76 16.34
C ALA A 8 -1.97 0.46 15.31
N LYS A 9 -2.30 -0.26 14.22
CA LYS A 9 -1.35 -0.46 13.11
C LYS A 9 -0.96 0.84 12.42
N ARG A 10 -1.92 1.74 12.19
CA ARG A 10 -1.64 3.09 11.66
C ARG A 10 -0.67 3.83 12.57
N ALA A 11 -0.94 3.88 13.88
CA ALA A 11 -0.11 4.60 14.84
C ALA A 11 1.34 4.07 14.88
N ILE A 12 1.51 2.74 14.89
CA ILE A 12 2.84 2.11 14.84
C ILE A 12 3.58 2.46 13.54
N THR A 13 2.91 2.33 12.39
CA THR A 13 3.52 2.64 11.09
C THR A 13 3.91 4.11 10.98
N LEU A 14 3.04 5.01 11.46
CA LEU A 14 3.31 6.45 11.46
C LEU A 14 4.53 6.78 12.34
N SER A 15 4.61 6.19 13.53
CA SER A 15 5.73 6.41 14.46
C SER A 15 7.05 5.87 13.90
N GLU A 16 7.05 4.62 13.43
CA GLU A 16 8.29 3.92 13.03
C GLU A 16 8.77 4.29 11.62
N ARG A 17 7.83 4.58 10.72
CA ARG A 17 8.10 4.71 9.28
C ARG A 17 7.72 6.07 8.72
N ARG A 18 7.08 6.94 9.51
CA ARG A 18 6.57 8.25 9.09
C ARG A 18 5.60 8.15 7.89
N LEU A 19 4.81 7.08 7.87
CA LEU A 19 3.82 6.83 6.84
C LEU A 19 2.44 6.69 7.48
N ASP A 20 1.50 7.49 7.00
CA ASP A 20 0.11 7.42 7.43
C ASP A 20 -0.71 6.57 6.45
N PHE A 21 -1.43 5.58 6.96
CA PHE A 21 -2.34 4.78 6.13
C PHE A 21 -3.47 5.61 5.52
N ALA A 22 -3.83 6.76 6.11
CA ALA A 22 -4.80 7.69 5.53
C ALA A 22 -4.32 8.24 4.18
N ASP A 23 -3.01 8.37 3.97
CA ASP A 23 -2.41 8.86 2.73
C ASP A 23 -2.42 7.82 1.60
N ALA A 24 -2.85 6.57 1.88
CA ALA A 24 -3.01 5.55 0.84
C ALA A 24 -3.99 6.01 -0.27
N ALA A 25 -4.97 6.86 0.06
CA ALA A 25 -5.86 7.46 -0.94
C ALA A 25 -5.10 8.29 -1.98
N ILE A 26 -4.06 9.03 -1.56
CA ILE A 26 -3.21 9.84 -2.43
C ILE A 26 -2.45 8.92 -3.39
N VAL A 27 -1.83 7.85 -2.86
CA VAL A 27 -1.13 6.84 -3.65
C VAL A 27 -2.03 6.26 -4.73
N PHE A 28 -3.23 5.80 -4.34
CA PHE A 28 -4.19 5.20 -5.28
C PHE A 28 -4.75 6.17 -6.32
N SER A 29 -4.67 7.48 -6.06
CA SER A 29 -5.10 8.50 -7.03
C SER A 29 -4.06 8.78 -8.12
N GLY A 30 -2.81 8.37 -7.89
CA GLY A 30 -1.70 8.53 -8.82
C GLY A 30 -1.48 7.32 -9.72
N LEU A 31 -0.33 7.32 -10.39
CA LEU A 31 0.14 6.16 -11.15
C LEU A 31 0.51 5.05 -10.18
N THR A 32 -0.07 3.87 -10.38
CA THR A 32 0.16 2.72 -9.51
C THR A 32 0.27 1.43 -10.30
N ALA A 33 0.98 0.46 -9.72
CA ALA A 33 0.99 -0.92 -10.17
C ALA A 33 0.45 -1.80 -9.04
N THR A 34 -0.50 -2.68 -9.36
CA THR A 34 -1.14 -3.56 -8.38
C THR A 34 -1.04 -5.01 -8.82
N VAL A 35 -0.69 -5.90 -7.89
CA VAL A 35 -0.65 -7.35 -8.10
C VAL A 35 -1.35 -8.07 -6.94
N PRO A 36 -1.90 -9.28 -7.14
CA PRO A 36 -2.35 -10.13 -6.04
C PRO A 36 -1.21 -10.48 -5.07
N ASP A 37 -1.51 -10.58 -3.77
CA ASP A 37 -0.59 -11.11 -2.75
C ASP A 37 -0.83 -12.62 -2.57
N ASP A 38 -0.23 -13.42 -3.45
CA ASP A 38 -0.38 -14.88 -3.51
C ASP A 38 0.66 -15.63 -2.66
N ARG A 39 1.41 -14.92 -1.82
CA ARG A 39 2.51 -15.51 -1.03
C ARG A 39 2.05 -16.54 -0.01
N LYS A 40 0.80 -16.43 0.47
CA LYS A 40 0.15 -17.32 1.46
C LYS A 40 -1.36 -17.27 1.27
N ASP A 41 -2.04 -18.33 1.69
CA ASP A 41 -3.49 -18.28 1.90
C ASP A 41 -3.80 -17.56 3.22
N TYR A 42 -4.33 -16.34 3.13
CA TYR A 42 -4.70 -15.52 4.28
C TYR A 42 -6.18 -15.67 4.66
N GLY A 43 -6.95 -16.49 3.94
CA GLY A 43 -8.41 -16.57 4.09
C GLY A 43 -9.17 -15.34 3.58
N GLU A 44 -8.49 -14.41 2.91
CA GLU A 44 -9.07 -13.23 2.26
C GLU A 44 -8.21 -12.81 1.06
N GLU A 45 -8.81 -12.15 0.07
CA GLU A 45 -8.05 -11.56 -1.04
C GLU A 45 -7.18 -10.42 -0.54
N ARG A 46 -5.91 -10.42 -0.95
CA ARG A 46 -4.97 -9.35 -0.66
C ARG A 46 -4.26 -8.91 -1.92
N PHE A 47 -3.91 -7.63 -1.95
CA PHE A 47 -3.23 -6.99 -3.05
C PHE A 47 -2.02 -6.23 -2.53
N ILE A 48 -0.98 -6.21 -3.35
CA ILE A 48 0.18 -5.35 -3.18
C ILE A 48 0.09 -4.26 -4.24
N THR A 49 0.07 -3.00 -3.80
CA THR A 49 0.10 -1.85 -4.69
C THR A 49 1.34 -1.03 -4.43
N ALA A 50 2.08 -0.67 -5.48
CA ALA A 50 3.10 0.35 -5.42
C ALA A 50 2.65 1.63 -6.11
N GLY A 51 3.06 2.77 -5.57
CA GLY A 51 2.83 4.09 -6.13
C GLY A 51 3.66 5.16 -5.43
N ASP A 52 3.70 6.36 -5.99
CA ASP A 52 4.44 7.47 -5.40
C ASP A 52 3.62 8.19 -4.31
N LEU A 53 4.30 8.55 -3.22
CA LEU A 53 3.82 9.45 -2.18
C LEU A 53 4.94 10.45 -1.88
N ASP A 54 4.66 11.74 -2.08
CA ASP A 54 5.62 12.83 -1.87
C ASP A 54 7.00 12.61 -2.54
N GLY A 55 6.97 12.10 -3.78
CA GLY A 55 8.18 11.84 -4.58
C GLY A 55 8.97 10.59 -4.17
N ARG A 56 8.42 9.75 -3.29
CA ARG A 56 9.03 8.48 -2.89
C ARG A 56 8.09 7.32 -3.13
N LEU A 57 8.62 6.22 -3.68
CA LEU A 57 7.81 5.03 -3.90
C LEU A 57 7.44 4.35 -2.58
N VAL A 58 6.16 4.10 -2.40
CA VAL A 58 5.59 3.34 -1.28
C VAL A 58 4.90 2.08 -1.79
N VAL A 59 4.94 1.04 -0.95
CA VAL A 59 4.28 -0.25 -1.16
C VAL A 59 3.22 -0.43 -0.10
N LEU A 60 2.00 -0.66 -0.55
CA LEU A 60 0.80 -0.91 0.22
C LEU A 60 0.44 -2.39 0.16
N VAL A 61 -0.01 -2.95 1.28
CA VAL A 61 -0.73 -4.22 1.31
C VAL A 61 -2.15 -3.94 1.80
N TRP A 62 -3.15 -4.39 1.07
CA TRP A 62 -4.55 -4.10 1.38
C TRP A 62 -5.50 -5.20 0.93
N THR A 63 -6.72 -5.18 1.47
CA THR A 63 -7.82 -6.09 1.11
C THR A 63 -9.08 -5.29 0.80
N PRO A 64 -9.89 -5.68 -0.20
CA PRO A 64 -11.16 -5.02 -0.48
C PRO A 64 -12.18 -5.24 0.65
N ARG A 65 -12.94 -4.21 1.00
CA ARG A 65 -14.07 -4.26 1.96
C ARG A 65 -15.24 -3.47 1.38
N GLY A 66 -16.05 -4.14 0.56
CA GLY A 66 -17.11 -3.46 -0.20
C GLY A 66 -16.51 -2.40 -1.12
N ALA A 67 -16.89 -1.13 -0.91
CA ALA A 67 -16.34 0.01 -1.66
C ALA A 67 -15.01 0.54 -1.08
N ALA A 68 -14.64 0.12 0.13
CA ALA A 68 -13.44 0.57 0.82
C ALA A 68 -12.23 -0.34 0.54
N ARG A 69 -11.03 0.23 0.70
CA ARG A 69 -9.78 -0.52 0.75
C ARG A 69 -9.25 -0.50 2.17
N ARG A 70 -9.14 -1.68 2.79
CA ARG A 70 -8.56 -1.80 4.13
C ARG A 70 -7.06 -2.00 4.05
N ILE A 71 -6.30 -1.01 4.50
CA ILE A 71 -4.83 -1.04 4.53
C ILE A 71 -4.37 -1.92 5.68
N ILE A 72 -3.49 -2.86 5.36
CA ILE A 72 -2.90 -3.84 6.27
C ILE A 72 -1.45 -3.45 6.61
N SER A 73 -0.73 -2.91 5.64
CA SER A 73 0.67 -2.50 5.75
C SER A 73 1.01 -1.39 4.75
N MET A 74 1.94 -0.53 5.13
CA MET A 74 2.53 0.50 4.28
C MET A 74 4.02 0.63 4.61
N ARG A 75 4.84 0.81 3.57
CA ARG A 75 6.28 1.01 3.70
C ARG A 75 6.84 1.71 2.47
N HIS A 76 8.02 2.29 2.61
CA HIS A 76 8.81 2.63 1.45
C HIS A 76 9.27 1.37 0.72
N ALA A 77 9.35 1.46 -0.61
CA ALA A 77 10.03 0.45 -1.39
C ALA A 77 11.54 0.48 -1.06
N HIS A 78 12.18 -0.68 -1.11
CA HIS A 78 13.64 -0.75 -1.14
C HIS A 78 14.13 -0.55 -2.58
N ASP A 79 15.38 -0.12 -2.77
CA ASP A 79 15.93 0.27 -4.08
C ASP A 79 15.69 -0.78 -5.19
N ARG A 80 15.89 -2.07 -4.87
CA ARG A 80 15.65 -3.17 -5.81
C ARG A 80 14.18 -3.30 -6.18
N GLU A 81 13.28 -3.11 -5.22
CA GLU A 81 11.84 -3.14 -5.48
C GLU A 81 11.38 -1.90 -6.24
N GLU A 82 11.99 -0.75 -5.99
CA GLU A 82 11.62 0.50 -6.66
C GLU A 82 11.79 0.40 -8.17
N ALA A 83 12.95 -0.08 -8.65
CA ALA A 83 13.17 -0.29 -10.08
C ALA A 83 12.14 -1.27 -10.69
N LEU A 84 11.83 -2.35 -9.98
CA LEU A 84 10.88 -3.38 -10.40
C LEU A 84 9.44 -2.85 -10.45
N TRP A 85 9.05 -1.98 -9.53
CA TRP A 85 7.72 -1.39 -9.49
C TRP A 85 7.57 -0.25 -10.49
N ARG A 86 8.59 0.59 -10.66
CA ARG A 86 8.60 1.65 -11.68
C ARG A 86 8.43 1.05 -13.07
N ALA A 87 9.17 -0.02 -13.41
CA ALA A 87 8.98 -0.72 -14.68
C ALA A 87 7.56 -1.30 -14.89
N ARG A 88 6.83 -1.62 -13.81
CA ARG A 88 5.44 -2.11 -13.88
C ARG A 88 4.41 -0.99 -13.99
N MET A 89 4.74 0.21 -13.56
CA MET A 89 3.85 1.37 -13.61
C MET A 89 3.79 2.00 -15.01
N GLY A 90 4.75 1.68 -15.88
CA GLY A 90 4.91 2.27 -17.22
C GLY A 90 5.91 3.41 -17.22
#